data_AF-A0A3D0DA53-F1
#
_entry.id   AF-A0A3D0DA53-F1
#
_cell.length_a   1.000
_cell.length_b   1.000
_cell.length_c   1.000
_cell.angle_alpha   90.00
_cell.angle_beta   90.00
_cell.angle_gamma   90.00
#
_symmetry.space_group_name_H-M   'P 1'
#
loop_
_entity.id
_entity.type
_entity.pdbx_description
1 polymer ?
#
loop_
_entity_poly.entity_id
_entity_poly.type
_entity_poly.pdbx_seq_one_letter_code
_entity_poly.pdbx_strand_id
1 'polypeptide(L)'
;MEVPALADHDAVYGAVAFVEGAGVHGIRPIIGAELTPAGGHHLTLLVENEIGRANLCRLISRARHQGPKGQVALPPEELAGHTMGLAVL
;
A
#
# COMPACT_ATOMS: atom_id res chain seq x y z
N MET A 1 2.79 0.01 -23.39
CA MET A 1 3.00 -1.24 -22.64
C MET A 1 2.34 -1.02 -21.29
N GLU A 2 1.46 -1.91 -20.88
CA GLU A 2 0.77 -1.83 -19.60
C GLU A 2 1.65 -2.48 -18.53
N VAL A 3 1.71 -1.87 -17.34
CA VAL A 3 2.51 -2.36 -16.22
C VAL A 3 1.55 -2.75 -15.09
N PRO A 4 1.57 -3.99 -14.61
CA PRO A 4 0.66 -4.41 -13.56
C PRO A 4 1.08 -3.84 -12.20
N ALA A 5 0.09 -3.47 -11.40
CA ALA A 5 0.26 -3.07 -10.01
C ALA A 5 -0.48 -4.05 -9.09
N LEU A 6 0.12 -4.36 -7.93
CA LEU A 6 -0.58 -5.06 -6.85
C LEU A 6 -1.00 -4.04 -5.79
N ALA A 7 -2.29 -4.05 -5.44
CA ALA A 7 -2.85 -3.24 -4.35
C ALA A 7 -3.70 -4.14 -3.46
N ASP A 8 -3.06 -4.82 -2.50
CA ASP A 8 -3.78 -5.63 -1.50
C ASP A 8 -4.57 -4.71 -0.55
N HIS A 9 -5.69 -5.23 -0.02
CA HIS A 9 -6.49 -4.50 0.96
C HIS A 9 -5.78 -4.43 2.32
N ASP A 10 -5.47 -3.21 2.76
CA ASP A 10 -4.83 -2.88 4.04
C ASP A 10 -3.54 -3.68 4.34
N ALA A 11 -2.82 -4.07 3.29
CA ALA A 11 -1.69 -5.00 3.38
C ALA A 11 -0.73 -4.89 2.19
N VAL A 12 0.36 -5.66 2.27
CA VAL A 12 1.31 -5.93 1.18
C VAL A 12 1.67 -7.43 1.15
N TYR A 13 0.70 -8.29 1.41
CA TYR A 13 0.93 -9.72 1.62
C TYR A 13 1.39 -10.43 0.35
N GLY A 14 0.81 -10.08 -0.80
CA GLY A 14 1.16 -10.62 -2.10
C GLY A 14 2.42 -10.02 -2.70
N ALA A 15 3.02 -8.98 -2.10
CA ALA A 15 4.06 -8.18 -2.72
C ALA A 15 5.29 -9.02 -3.16
N VAL A 16 5.77 -9.91 -2.30
CA VAL A 16 6.94 -10.75 -2.62
C VAL A 16 6.63 -11.71 -3.77
N ALA A 17 5.54 -12.48 -3.66
CA ALA A 17 5.13 -13.43 -4.68
C ALA A 17 4.85 -12.74 -6.03
N PHE A 18 4.30 -11.53 -6.00
CA PHE A 18 4.04 -10.73 -7.20
C PHE A 18 5.34 -10.25 -7.86
N VAL A 19 6.32 -9.78 -7.09
CA VAL A 19 7.64 -9.41 -7.60
C VAL A 19 8.35 -10.61 -8.23
N GLU A 20 8.36 -11.74 -7.54
CA GLU A 20 8.99 -12.97 -8.04
C GLU A 20 8.31 -13.46 -9.33
N GLY A 21 6.98 -13.52 -9.34
CA GLY A 21 6.21 -13.94 -10.52
C GLY A 21 6.39 -13.00 -11.71
N ALA A 22 6.37 -11.68 -11.50
CA ALA A 22 6.63 -10.71 -12.56
C ALA A 22 8.06 -10.83 -13.11
N GLY A 23 9.04 -11.13 -12.24
CA GLY A 23 10.44 -11.36 -12.60
C GLY A 23 10.63 -12.52 -13.58
N VAL A 24 9.88 -13.62 -13.41
CA VAL A 24 9.87 -14.76 -14.36
C VAL A 24 9.48 -14.33 -15.78
N HIS A 25 8.67 -13.28 -15.90
CA HIS A 25 8.20 -12.74 -17.17
C HIS A 25 8.97 -11.50 -17.64
N GLY A 26 10.04 -11.08 -16.94
CA GLY A 26 10.80 -9.88 -17.27
C GLY A 26 10.00 -8.57 -17.09
N ILE A 27 8.92 -8.61 -16.32
CA ILE A 27 8.06 -7.45 -16.03
C ILE A 27 8.62 -6.76 -14.77
N ARG A 28 8.71 -5.43 -14.79
CA ARG A 28 8.94 -4.64 -13.58
C ARG A 28 7.58 -4.25 -12.99
N PRO A 29 7.09 -4.93 -11.95
CA PRO A 29 5.78 -4.64 -11.37
C PRO A 29 5.80 -3.35 -10.52
N ILE A 30 4.61 -2.83 -10.22
CA ILE A 30 4.42 -1.75 -9.24
C ILE A 30 3.79 -2.34 -7.97
N ILE A 31 4.31 -1.96 -6.81
CA ILE A 31 3.76 -2.36 -5.51
C ILE A 31 2.95 -1.22 -4.93
N GLY A 32 1.82 -1.55 -4.34
CA GLY A 32 0.94 -0.63 -3.66
C GLY A 32 0.07 -1.34 -2.62
N ALA A 33 -0.90 -0.61 -2.09
CA ALA A 33 -1.97 -1.15 -1.26
C ALA A 33 -3.23 -0.29 -1.42
N GLU A 34 -4.38 -0.91 -1.24
CA GLU A 34 -5.65 -0.22 -1.06
C GLU A 34 -5.89 -0.07 0.44
N LEU A 35 -5.74 1.14 0.97
CA LEU A 35 -5.97 1.41 2.39
C LEU A 35 -7.42 1.81 2.63
N THR A 36 -7.92 1.53 3.83
CA THR A 36 -9.25 1.93 4.30
C THR A 36 -9.15 3.09 5.30
N PRO A 37 -9.27 4.36 4.87
CA PRO A 37 -9.39 5.47 5.81
C PRO A 37 -10.65 5.40 6.68
N ALA A 38 -10.58 6.01 7.87
CA ALA A 38 -11.76 6.26 8.68
C ALA A 38 -12.78 7.07 7.86
N GLY A 39 -14.02 6.57 7.77
CA GLY A 39 -15.06 7.13 6.90
C GLY A 39 -15.53 6.17 5.80
N GLY A 40 -14.88 5.01 5.63
CA GLY A 40 -15.39 3.93 4.78
C GLY A 40 -15.15 4.13 3.28
N HIS A 41 -14.17 4.96 2.92
CA HIS A 41 -13.66 5.09 1.56
C HIS A 41 -12.43 4.20 1.37
N HIS A 42 -11.99 4.07 0.11
CA HIS A 42 -10.78 3.37 -0.25
C HIS A 42 -9.75 4.34 -0.81
N LEU A 43 -8.48 4.15 -0.46
CA LEU A 43 -7.36 4.96 -0.89
C LEU A 43 -6.30 4.04 -1.50
N THR A 44 -6.18 4.03 -2.82
CA THR A 44 -5.16 3.24 -3.50
C THR A 44 -3.85 4.02 -3.56
N LEU A 45 -2.78 3.43 -3.00
CA LEU A 45 -1.45 4.02 -2.95
C LEU A 45 -0.46 3.15 -3.71
N LEU A 46 0.31 3.74 -4.62
CA LEU A 46 1.40 3.09 -5.34
C LEU A 46 2.76 3.61 -4.87
N VAL A 47 3.72 2.71 -4.73
CA VAL A 47 5.08 3.02 -4.28
C VAL A 47 5.93 3.49 -5.46
N GLU A 48 6.45 4.72 -5.37
CA GLU A 48 7.35 5.29 -6.38
C GLU A 48 8.83 4.98 -6.11
N ASN A 49 9.20 4.80 -4.84
CA ASN A 49 10.58 4.61 -4.39
C ASN A 49 10.66 3.99 -2.98
N GLU A 50 11.88 3.78 -2.47
CA GLU A 50 12.11 3.20 -1.14
C GLU A 50 11.52 4.03 0.02
N ILE A 51 11.46 5.37 -0.11
CA ILE A 51 10.81 6.24 0.88
C ILE A 51 9.31 5.97 0.89
N GLY A 52 8.70 5.87 -0.29
CA GLY A 52 7.31 5.47 -0.47
C GLY A 52 7.02 4.11 0.15
N ARG A 53 7.88 3.12 -0.09
CA ARG A 53 7.74 1.78 0.48
C ARG A 53 7.73 1.82 2.01
N ALA A 54 8.67 2.55 2.61
CA ALA A 54 8.75 2.72 4.05
C ALA A 54 7.50 3.41 4.60
N ASN A 55 7.01 4.45 3.90
CA ASN A 55 5.80 5.17 4.26
C ASN A 55 4.53 4.31 4.17
N LEU A 56 4.36 3.54 3.10
CA LEU A 56 3.25 2.61 2.95
C LEU A 56 3.20 1.59 4.09
N CYS A 57 4.35 0.98 4.42
CA CYS A 57 4.45 0.05 5.54
C CYS A 57 4.09 0.71 6.88
N ARG A 58 4.50 1.97 7.11
CA ARG A 58 4.12 2.71 8.32
C ARG A 58 2.61 2.93 8.38
N LEU A 59 1.99 3.40 7.30
CA LEU A 59 0.55 3.65 7.22
C LEU A 59 -0.26 2.37 7.49
N ILE A 60 0.12 1.25 6.86
CA ILE A 60 -0.50 -0.06 7.11
C ILE A 60 -0.37 -0.48 8.58
N SER A 61 0.83 -0.30 9.16
CA SER A 61 1.09 -0.66 10.56
C SER A 61 0.27 0.20 11.52
N ARG A 62 0.11 1.50 11.22
CA ARG A 62 -0.72 2.44 11.99
C ARG A 62 -2.19 2.07 11.90
N ALA A 63 -2.72 1.88 10.69
CA ALA A 63 -4.12 1.52 10.48
C ALA A 63 -4.51 0.24 11.25
N ARG A 64 -3.61 -0.75 11.30
CA ARG A 64 -3.81 -2.01 12.05
C ARG A 64 -3.74 -1.86 13.57
N HIS A 65 -3.12 -0.80 14.09
CA HIS A 65 -2.99 -0.55 15.53
C HIS A 65 -4.20 0.17 16.12
N GLN A 66 -5.05 0.79 15.29
CA GLN A 66 -6.12 1.68 15.71
C GLN A 66 -7.45 0.95 16.02
N GLY A 67 -7.55 -0.35 15.73
CA GLY A 67 -8.79 -1.12 15.87
C GLY A 67 -8.60 -2.53 16.46
N PRO A 68 -9.70 -3.18 16.89
CA PRO A 68 -9.69 -4.59 17.26
C PRO A 68 -9.13 -5.45 16.12
N LYS A 69 -8.57 -6.62 16.46
CA LYS A 69 -8.08 -7.57 15.45
C LYS A 69 -9.18 -7.87 14.42
N GLY A 70 -8.86 -7.65 13.15
CA GLY A 70 -9.78 -7.84 12.03
C GLY A 70 -10.55 -6.59 11.61
N GLN A 71 -10.37 -5.46 12.31
CA GLN A 71 -10.83 -4.15 11.87
C GLN A 71 -9.62 -3.28 11.53
N VAL A 72 -9.66 -2.63 10.38
CA VAL A 72 -8.64 -1.66 9.97
C VAL A 72 -9.33 -0.36 9.61
N ALA A 73 -8.81 0.73 10.15
CA ALA A 73 -9.19 2.08 9.77
C ALA A 73 -7.97 2.96 9.90
N LEU A 74 -7.54 3.60 8.81
CA LEU A 74 -6.48 4.59 8.83
C LEU A 74 -7.06 5.95 9.22
N PRO A 75 -6.69 6.53 10.37
CA PRO A 75 -7.05 7.91 10.66
C PRO A 75 -6.43 8.85 9.60
N PRO A 76 -7.19 9.74 8.96
CA PRO A 76 -6.68 10.60 7.89
C PRO A 76 -5.45 11.44 8.31
N GLU A 77 -5.33 11.80 9.58
CA GLU A 77 -4.19 12.50 10.14
C GLU A 77 -2.87 11.72 10.05
N GLU A 78 -2.90 10.38 10.01
CA GLU A 78 -1.70 9.55 9.87
C GLU A 78 -1.07 9.66 8.48
N LEU A 79 -1.84 10.12 7.47
CA LEU A 79 -1.30 10.42 6.14
C LEU A 79 -0.27 11.56 6.21
N ALA A 80 -0.45 12.53 7.11
CA ALA A 80 0.45 13.67 7.22
C ALA A 80 1.88 13.20 7.55
N GLY A 81 2.84 13.62 6.72
CA GLY A 81 4.25 13.25 6.89
C GLY A 81 4.63 11.87 6.32
N HIS A 82 3.68 11.08 5.83
CA HIS A 82 3.90 9.74 5.28
C HIS A 82 3.44 9.60 3.81
N THR A 83 3.38 10.70 3.05
CA THR A 83 2.95 10.67 1.64
C THR A 83 4.10 10.73 0.63
N MET A 84 5.32 11.07 1.07
CA MET A 84 6.45 11.19 0.16
C MET A 84 6.77 9.85 -0.51
N GLY A 85 6.94 9.86 -1.83
CA GLY A 85 7.21 8.66 -2.64
C GLY A 85 6.00 7.75 -2.87
N LEU A 86 4.79 8.26 -2.64
CA LEU A 86 3.53 7.57 -2.90
C LEU A 86 2.71 8.32 -3.94
N ALA A 87 2.21 7.60 -4.94
CA ALA A 87 1.19 8.08 -5.87
C ALA A 87 -0.20 7.60 -5.41
N VAL A 88 -1.23 8.44 -5.59
CA VAL A 88 -2.62 8.13 -5.25
C VAL A 88 -3.45 7.93 -6.51
N LEU A 89 -4.40 7.00 -6.47
CA LEU A 89 -5.41 6.77 -7.51
C LEU A 89 -6.83 6.96 -6.97
#